data_AF-A0A4Y6V4M4-F1
#
_entry.id   AF-A0A4Y6V4M4-F1
#
_cell.length_a   1.000
_cell.length_b   1.000
_cell.length_c   1.000
_cell.angle_alpha   90.00
_cell.angle_beta   90.00
_cell.angle_gamma   90.00
#
_symmetry.space_group_name_H-M   'P 1'
#
loop_
_entity.id
_entity.type
_entity.pdbx_description
1 polymer ?
#
loop_
_entity_poly.entity_id
_entity_poly.type
_entity_poly.pdbx_seq_one_letter_code
_entity_poly.pdbx_strand_id
1 'polypeptide(L)'
;MEQATLDALYAVRKNELESVEQVFREVVGLEQEAECALVAAQQRIVTERNAAIDAQSDDQAVEAFSAWLPSGQKAVREAEAQRQRIGMDRDCVHAALLDAQAALSVVERLQEDAVEEHKRKALKVEQILLDECAMRPKLTS
;
A
#
# COMPACT_ATOMS: atom_id res chain seq x y z
N MET A 1 -20.69 17.47 -19.39
CA MET A 1 -21.08 16.37 -18.47
C MET A 1 -19.94 15.36 -18.32
N GLU A 2 -19.31 14.89 -19.41
CA GLU A 2 -18.19 13.93 -19.34
C GLU A 2 -17.02 14.37 -18.44
N GLN A 3 -16.58 15.63 -18.53
CA GLN A 3 -15.50 16.15 -17.69
C GLN A 3 -15.83 16.08 -16.18
N ALA A 4 -17.03 16.50 -15.80
CA ALA A 4 -17.48 16.44 -14.40
C ALA A 4 -17.56 15.00 -13.87
N THR A 5 -17.90 14.04 -14.73
CA THR A 5 -17.89 12.62 -14.38
C THR A 5 -16.47 12.09 -14.17
N LEU A 6 -15.51 12.48 -15.02
CA LEU A 6 -14.10 12.11 -14.86
C LEU A 6 -13.47 12.75 -13.61
N ASP A 7 -13.80 14.00 -13.31
CA ASP A 7 -13.32 14.69 -12.11
C ASP A 7 -13.86 14.03 -10.83
N ALA A 8 -15.13 13.60 -10.83
CA ALA A 8 -15.70 12.84 -9.73
C ALA A 8 -15.02 11.46 -9.58
N LEU A 9 -14.76 10.77 -10.69
CA LEU A 9 -14.05 9.48 -10.66
C LEU A 9 -12.60 9.64 -10.16
N TYR A 10 -11.91 10.70 -10.57
CA TYR A 10 -10.57 11.05 -10.09
C TYR A 10 -10.57 11.24 -8.57
N ALA A 11 -11.51 12.03 -8.05
CA ALA A 11 -11.63 12.26 -6.61
C ALA A 11 -11.87 10.95 -5.84
N VAL A 12 -12.70 10.05 -6.36
CA VAL A 12 -12.93 8.73 -5.75
C VAL A 12 -11.65 7.89 -5.74
N ARG A 13 -10.94 7.80 -6.87
CA ARG A 13 -9.69 7.01 -6.95
C ARG A 13 -8.57 7.57 -6.09
N LYS A 14 -8.49 8.89 -5.97
CA LYS A 14 -7.55 9.54 -5.08
C LYS A 14 -7.83 9.19 -3.61
N ASN A 15 -9.10 9.27 -3.18
CA ASN A 15 -9.49 8.89 -1.82
C ASN A 15 -9.24 7.40 -1.53
N GLU A 16 -9.49 6.53 -2.51
CA GLU A 16 -9.20 5.10 -2.41
C GLU A 16 -7.69 4.85 -2.21
N LEU A 17 -6.85 5.50 -3.03
CA LEU A 17 -5.40 5.42 -2.89
C LEU A 17 -4.94 5.89 -1.49
N GLU A 18 -5.42 7.05 -1.04
CA GLU A 18 -5.08 7.59 0.29
C GLU A 18 -5.51 6.62 1.42
N SER A 19 -6.68 5.99 1.29
CA SER A 19 -7.16 5.00 2.26
C SER A 19 -6.27 3.76 2.27
N VAL A 20 -5.88 3.24 1.11
CA VAL A 20 -5.02 2.05 1.02
C VAL A 20 -3.59 2.36 1.51
N GLU A 21 -3.06 3.54 1.21
CA GLU A 21 -1.77 4.01 1.75
C GLU A 21 -1.77 4.09 3.28
N GLN A 22 -2.88 4.55 3.88
CA GLN A 22 -3.02 4.54 5.32
C GLN A 22 -2.95 3.12 5.88
N VAL A 23 -3.76 2.19 5.35
CA VAL A 23 -3.76 0.79 5.79
C VAL A 23 -2.40 0.14 5.57
N PHE A 24 -1.72 0.44 4.47
CA PHE A 24 -0.38 -0.08 4.20
C PHE A 24 0.62 0.37 5.28
N ARG A 25 0.60 1.64 5.68
CA ARG A 25 1.44 2.13 6.79
C ARG A 25 1.13 1.44 8.11
N GLU A 26 -0.13 1.21 8.41
CA GLU A 26 -0.56 0.51 9.63
C GLU A 26 -0.03 -0.94 9.62
N VAL A 27 -0.16 -1.66 8.51
CA VAL A 27 0.33 -3.04 8.40
C VAL A 27 1.86 -3.13 8.47
N VAL A 28 2.58 -2.17 7.89
CA VAL A 28 4.05 -2.09 8.05
C VAL A 28 4.44 -1.86 9.51
N GLY A 29 3.67 -1.04 10.24
CA GLY A 29 3.83 -0.88 11.69
C GLY A 29 3.65 -2.20 12.45
N LEU A 30 2.57 -2.93 12.15
CA LEU A 30 2.30 -4.25 12.74
C LEU A 30 3.38 -5.28 12.40
N GLU A 31 3.93 -5.26 11.18
CA GLU A 31 5.03 -6.15 10.77
C GLU A 31 6.26 -5.91 11.65
N GLN A 32 6.62 -4.64 11.86
CA GLN A 32 7.75 -4.29 12.71
C GLN A 32 7.51 -4.70 14.17
N GLU A 33 6.30 -4.53 14.70
CA GLU A 33 5.94 -4.98 16.04
C GLU A 33 6.04 -6.50 16.18
N ALA A 34 5.60 -7.25 15.17
CA ALA A 34 5.67 -8.71 15.17
C ALA A 34 7.11 -9.23 15.08
N GLU A 35 7.97 -8.58 14.28
CA GLU A 35 9.40 -8.88 14.25
C GLU A 35 10.05 -8.61 15.61
N CYS A 36 9.77 -7.46 16.22
CA CYS A 36 10.24 -7.13 17.56
C CYS A 36 9.79 -8.17 18.61
N ALA A 37 8.53 -8.62 18.52
CA ALA A 37 8.00 -9.65 19.42
C ALA A 37 8.70 -11.00 19.25
N LEU A 38 9.02 -11.40 18.00
CA LEU A 38 9.79 -12.62 17.72
C LEU A 38 11.20 -12.53 18.31
N VAL A 39 11.90 -11.42 18.06
CA VAL A 39 13.24 -11.18 18.62
C VAL A 39 13.20 -11.20 20.14
N ALA A 40 12.21 -10.54 20.76
CA ALA A 40 12.05 -10.53 22.22
C ALA A 40 11.81 -11.94 22.79
N ALA A 41 10.97 -12.76 22.13
CA ALA A 41 10.71 -14.13 22.55
C ALA A 41 11.97 -15.02 22.45
N GLN A 42 12.74 -14.88 21.38
CA GLN A 42 14.01 -15.59 21.21
C GLN A 42 15.05 -15.15 22.24
N GLN A 43 15.18 -13.84 22.44
CA GLN A 43 16.11 -13.27 23.42
C GLN A 43 15.77 -13.73 24.84
N ARG A 44 14.49 -13.88 25.17
CA ARG A 44 14.07 -14.42 26.47
C ARG A 44 14.61 -15.83 26.69
N ILE A 45 14.53 -16.72 25.70
CA ILE A 45 15.10 -18.07 25.83
C ILE A 45 16.62 -17.98 26.10
N VAL A 46 17.33 -17.10 25.40
CA VAL A 46 18.78 -16.91 25.62
C VAL A 46 19.07 -16.41 27.02
N THR A 47 18.32 -15.42 27.50
CA THR A 47 18.46 -14.86 28.85
C THR A 47 18.20 -15.92 29.93
N GLU A 48 17.10 -16.66 29.83
CA GLU A 48 16.75 -17.71 30.80
C GLU A 48 17.79 -18.84 30.77
N ARG A 49 18.28 -19.22 29.59
CA ARG A 49 19.35 -20.21 29.44
C ARG A 49 20.62 -19.73 30.14
N ASN A 50 21.03 -18.49 29.89
CA ASN A 50 22.26 -17.93 30.45
C ASN A 50 22.19 -17.82 31.97
N ALA A 51 21.01 -17.50 32.53
CA ALA A 51 20.78 -17.54 33.97
C ALA A 51 20.91 -18.98 34.53
N ALA A 52 20.38 -19.97 33.84
CA ALA A 52 20.44 -21.37 34.29
C ALA A 52 21.85 -21.97 34.27
N ILE A 53 22.72 -21.54 33.33
CA ILE A 53 24.10 -22.07 33.19
C ILE A 53 25.16 -21.20 33.88
N ASP A 54 24.77 -20.14 34.58
CA ASP A 54 25.70 -19.27 35.28
C ASP A 54 26.47 -20.06 36.35
N ALA A 55 27.73 -19.70 36.59
CA ALA A 55 28.64 -20.42 37.47
C ALA A 55 28.21 -20.41 38.95
N GLN A 56 27.24 -19.57 39.31
CA GLN A 56 26.64 -19.48 40.63
C GLN A 56 25.27 -20.16 40.75
N SER A 57 24.73 -20.67 39.64
CA SER A 57 23.43 -21.32 39.59
C SER A 57 23.51 -22.75 40.10
N ASP A 58 22.48 -23.16 40.84
CA ASP A 58 22.34 -24.52 41.35
C ASP A 58 21.60 -25.43 40.35
N ASP A 59 21.57 -26.74 40.65
CA ASP A 59 20.86 -27.72 39.83
C ASP A 59 19.36 -27.38 39.70
N GLN A 60 18.79 -26.70 40.70
CA GLN A 60 17.39 -26.27 40.70
C GLN A 60 17.10 -25.22 39.61
N ALA A 61 18.04 -24.31 39.32
CA ALA A 61 17.91 -23.36 38.22
C ALA A 61 17.88 -24.05 36.85
N VAL A 62 18.68 -25.10 36.67
CA VAL A 62 18.72 -25.90 35.43
C VAL A 62 17.41 -26.69 35.24
N GLU A 63 16.88 -27.29 36.31
CA GLU A 63 15.58 -27.98 36.28
C GLU A 63 14.44 -27.01 35.98
N ALA A 64 14.44 -25.83 36.61
CA ALA A 64 13.44 -24.80 36.37
C ALA A 64 13.45 -24.31 34.91
N PHE A 65 14.63 -24.07 34.33
CA PHE A 65 14.76 -23.73 32.92
C PHE A 65 14.26 -24.86 32.01
N SER A 66 14.63 -26.10 32.32
CA SER A 66 14.20 -27.27 31.53
C SER A 66 12.68 -27.45 31.55
N ALA A 67 12.03 -27.20 32.69
CA ALA A 67 10.58 -27.23 32.82
C ALA A 67 9.89 -26.06 32.09
N TRP A 68 10.53 -24.88 32.06
CA TRP A 68 10.01 -23.69 31.37
C TRP A 68 10.20 -23.73 29.85
N LEU A 69 11.29 -24.32 29.36
CA LEU A 69 11.72 -24.29 27.96
C LEU A 69 10.62 -24.66 26.94
N PRO A 70 9.78 -25.69 27.15
CA PRO A 70 8.68 -25.98 26.23
C PRO A 70 7.70 -24.81 26.05
N SER A 71 7.44 -24.05 27.13
CA SER A 71 6.60 -22.86 27.10
C SER A 71 7.28 -21.71 26.37
N GLY A 72 8.59 -21.50 26.58
CA GLY A 72 9.39 -20.52 25.84
C GLY A 72 9.40 -20.81 24.33
N GLN A 73 9.62 -22.07 23.94
CA GLN A 73 9.58 -22.49 22.53
C GLN A 73 8.18 -22.37 21.91
N LYS A 74 7.12 -22.56 22.70
CA LYS A 74 5.75 -22.29 22.25
C LYS A 74 5.56 -20.80 21.94
N ALA A 75 6.02 -19.91 22.83
CA ALA A 75 5.94 -18.47 22.62
C ALA A 75 6.69 -18.00 21.36
N VAL A 76 7.88 -18.56 21.07
CA VAL A 76 8.61 -18.27 19.83
C VAL A 76 7.82 -18.71 18.60
N ARG A 77 7.25 -19.92 18.61
CA ARG A 77 6.43 -20.42 17.49
C ARG A 77 5.19 -19.57 17.26
N GLU A 78 4.53 -19.11 18.33
CA GLU A 78 3.37 -18.22 18.24
C GLU A 78 3.76 -16.86 17.66
N ALA A 79 4.88 -16.28 18.10
CA ALA A 79 5.40 -15.02 17.55
C ALA A 79 5.78 -15.16 16.07
N GLU A 80 6.41 -16.27 15.69
CA GLU A 80 6.77 -16.55 14.29
C GLU A 80 5.52 -16.72 13.41
N ALA A 81 4.52 -17.47 13.87
CA ALA A 81 3.26 -17.64 13.17
C ALA A 81 2.53 -16.29 12.98
N GLN A 82 2.54 -15.45 14.02
CA GLN A 82 1.95 -14.11 13.95
C GLN A 82 2.70 -13.22 12.95
N ARG A 83 4.04 -13.26 12.93
CA ARG A 83 4.84 -12.55 11.94
C ARG A 83 4.51 -13.00 10.52
N GLN A 84 4.43 -14.32 10.28
CA GLN A 84 4.10 -14.86 8.96
C GLN A 84 2.72 -14.39 8.50
N ARG A 85 1.72 -14.42 9.41
CA ARG A 85 0.38 -13.91 9.12
C ARG A 85 0.39 -12.45 8.71
N ILE A 86 1.08 -11.59 9.48
CA ILE A 86 1.17 -10.16 9.17
C ILE A 86 1.94 -9.93 7.85
N GLY A 87 2.95 -10.74 7.55
CA GLY A 87 3.64 -10.71 6.26
C GLY A 87 2.70 -10.98 5.08
N MET A 88 1.78 -11.95 5.22
CA MET A 88 0.74 -12.20 4.22
C MET A 88 -0.24 -11.02 4.10
N ASP A 89 -0.68 -10.45 5.22
CA ASP A 89 -1.56 -9.28 5.22
C ASP A 89 -0.89 -8.08 4.53
N ARG A 90 0.41 -7.85 4.76
CA ARG A 90 1.20 -6.83 4.05
C ARG A 90 1.22 -7.06 2.56
N ASP A 91 1.49 -8.29 2.12
CA ASP A 91 1.55 -8.61 0.69
C ASP A 91 0.19 -8.38 0.01
N CYS A 92 -0.92 -8.71 0.69
CA CYS A 92 -2.26 -8.41 0.21
C CYS A 92 -2.53 -6.89 0.09
N VAL A 93 -2.17 -6.11 1.11
CA VAL A 93 -2.38 -4.65 1.07
C VAL A 93 -1.44 -3.99 0.06
N HIS A 94 -0.23 -4.50 -0.12
CA HIS A 94 0.71 -4.02 -1.13
C HIS A 94 0.16 -4.24 -2.55
N ALA A 95 -0.44 -5.39 -2.82
CA ALA A 95 -1.12 -5.63 -4.09
C ALA A 95 -2.28 -4.64 -4.31
N ALA A 96 -3.11 -4.42 -3.29
CA ALA A 96 -4.19 -3.43 -3.36
C ALA A 96 -3.68 -2.00 -3.59
N LEU A 97 -2.52 -1.64 -3.03
CA LEU A 97 -1.88 -0.34 -3.24
C LEU A 97 -1.47 -0.15 -4.70
N LEU A 98 -0.84 -1.17 -5.30
CA LEU A 98 -0.45 -1.14 -6.71
C LEU A 98 -1.68 -1.02 -7.63
N ASP A 99 -2.75 -1.76 -7.32
CA ASP A 99 -4.00 -1.68 -8.07
C ASP A 99 -4.64 -0.29 -7.98
N ALA A 100 -4.67 0.31 -6.78
CA ALA A 100 -5.20 1.66 -6.57
C ALA A 100 -4.38 2.72 -7.32
N GLN A 101 -3.05 2.61 -7.31
CA GLN A 101 -2.15 3.49 -8.08
C GLN A 101 -2.40 3.36 -9.57
N ALA A 102 -2.48 2.14 -10.09
CA ALA A 102 -2.76 1.90 -11.50
C ALA A 102 -4.14 2.45 -11.91
N ALA A 103 -5.16 2.25 -11.09
CA ALA A 103 -6.50 2.78 -11.33
C ALA A 103 -6.52 4.31 -11.39
N LEU A 104 -5.80 4.99 -10.49
CA LEU A 104 -5.67 6.44 -10.51
C LEU A 104 -4.97 6.93 -11.79
N SER A 105 -3.84 6.31 -12.16
CA SER A 105 -3.10 6.67 -13.37
C SER A 105 -3.92 6.51 -14.64
N VAL A 106 -4.80 5.50 -14.71
CA VAL A 106 -5.74 5.34 -15.84
C VAL A 106 -6.71 6.52 -15.92
N VAL A 107 -7.25 6.98 -14.79
CA VAL A 107 -8.19 8.11 -14.77
C VAL A 107 -7.50 9.42 -15.13
N GLU A 108 -6.28 9.64 -14.62
CA GLU A 108 -5.45 10.79 -15.01
C GLU A 108 -5.24 10.82 -16.52
N ARG A 109 -4.91 9.65 -17.10
CA ARG A 109 -4.72 9.55 -18.54
C ARG A 109 -6.00 9.84 -19.33
N LEU A 110 -7.14 9.35 -18.87
CA LEU A 110 -8.44 9.64 -19.49
C LEU A 110 -8.80 11.13 -19.43
N GLN A 111 -8.45 11.83 -18.34
CA GLN A 111 -8.63 13.28 -18.25
C GLN A 111 -7.75 14.03 -19.26
N GLU A 112 -6.48 13.64 -19.41
CA GLU A 112 -5.58 14.21 -20.42
C GLU A 112 -6.13 14.03 -21.83
N ASP A 113 -6.53 12.80 -22.17
CA ASP A 113 -7.06 12.46 -23.49
C ASP A 113 -8.39 13.22 -23.77
N ALA A 114 -9.24 13.40 -22.75
CA ALA A 114 -10.47 14.19 -22.88
C ALA A 114 -10.20 15.68 -23.16
N VAL A 115 -9.19 16.25 -22.49
CA VAL A 115 -8.76 17.64 -22.73
C VAL A 115 -8.23 17.82 -24.14
N GLU A 116 -7.39 16.91 -24.62
CA GLU A 116 -6.84 16.95 -25.98
C GLU A 116 -7.93 16.78 -27.04
N GLU A 117 -8.89 15.88 -26.82
CA GLU A 117 -10.03 15.72 -27.74
C GLU A 117 -10.93 16.96 -27.77
N HIS A 118 -11.14 17.62 -26.63
CA HIS A 118 -11.88 18.89 -26.59
C HIS A 118 -11.16 20.00 -27.35
N LYS A 119 -9.84 20.13 -27.20
CA LYS A 119 -9.02 21.07 -27.98
C LYS A 119 -9.11 20.76 -29.47
N ARG A 120 -9.00 19.49 -29.87
CA ARG A 120 -9.09 19.05 -31.27
C ARG A 120 -10.45 19.39 -31.88
N LYS A 121 -11.54 19.17 -31.15
CA LYS A 121 -12.89 19.54 -31.58
C LYS A 121 -13.03 21.05 -31.75
N ALA A 122 -12.51 21.85 -30.82
CA ALA A 122 -12.53 23.31 -30.92
C ALA A 122 -11.77 23.82 -32.16
N LEU A 123 -10.55 23.30 -32.41
CA LEU A 123 -9.75 23.63 -33.59
C LEU A 123 -10.46 23.24 -34.89
N LYS A 124 -11.13 22.08 -34.92
CA LYS A 124 -11.90 21.65 -36.10
C LYS A 124 -13.07 22.59 -36.40
N VAL A 125 -13.77 23.05 -35.37
CA VAL A 125 -14.86 24.04 -35.53
C VAL A 125 -14.31 25.36 -36.05
N GLU A 126 -13.19 25.85 -35.49
CA GLU A 126 -12.53 27.07 -35.96
C GLU A 126 -12.10 26.95 -37.43
N GLN A 127 -11.52 25.81 -37.82
CA GLN A 127 -11.12 25.55 -39.20
C GLN A 127 -12.31 25.58 -40.17
N ILE A 128 -13.43 24.95 -39.81
CA ILE A 128 -14.66 24.98 -40.62
C ILE A 128 -15.15 26.42 -40.82
N LEU A 129 -15.15 27.23 -39.75
CA LEU A 129 -15.56 28.63 -39.83
C LEU A 129 -14.64 29.47 -40.74
N LEU A 130 -13.33 29.23 -40.68
CA LEU A 130 -12.35 29.89 -41.56
C LEU A 130 -12.57 29.48 -43.02
N ASP A 131 -12.78 28.19 -43.29
CA ASP A 131 -13.05 27.67 -44.63
C ASP A 131 -14.34 28.27 -45.21
N GLU A 132 -15.42 28.35 -44.41
CA GLU A 132 -16.68 28.99 -44.81
C GLU A 132 -16.49 30.49 -45.12
N CYS A 133 -15.64 31.19 -44.37
CA CYS A 133 -15.34 32.60 -44.63
C CYS A 133 -14.49 32.80 -45.89
N ALA A 134 -13.54 31.90 -46.14
CA ALA A 134 -12.71 31.91 -47.35
C ALA A 134 -13.53 31.62 -48.62
N MET A 135 -14.58 30.81 -48.51
CA MET A 135 -15.46 30.42 -49.62
C MET A 135 -16.57 31.43 -49.92
N ARG A 136 -16.74 32.50 -49.12
CA ARG A 136 -17.70 33.57 -49.46
C ARG A 136 -17.22 34.34 -50.69
N PRO A 137 -18.02 34.43 -51.77
CA PRO A 137 -17.66 35.24 -52.91
C PRO A 137 -17.50 36.69 -52.46
N LYS A 138 -16.37 37.33 -52.82
CA LYS A 138 -16.23 38.78 -52.71
C LYS A 138 -17.31 39.38 -53.60
N LEU A 139 -18.40 39.88 -52.99
CA LEU A 139 -19.33 40.76 -53.68
C LEU A 139 -18.52 42.00 -54.04
N THR A 140 -17.99 42.00 -55.26
CA THR A 140 -17.33 43.13 -55.90
C THR A 140 -18.34 44.25 -56.01
N SER A 141 -18.13 45.31 -55.23
CA SER A 141 -18.69 46.64 -55.48
C SER A 141 -18.03 47.30 -56.67
#